data_AF-A0A829VZD6-F1
#
_entry.id   AF-A0A829VZD6-F1
#
_cell.length_a   1.000
_cell.length_b   1.000
_cell.length_c   1.000
_cell.angle_alpha   90.00
_cell.angle_beta   90.00
_cell.angle_gamma   90.00
#
_symmetry.space_group_name_H-M   'P 1'
#
loop_
_entity.id
_entity.type
_entity.pdbx_description
1 polymer ?
#
loop_
_entity_poly.entity_id
_entity_poly.type
_entity_poly.pdbx_seq_one_letter_code
_entity_poly.pdbx_strand_id
1 'polypeptide(L)'
;MIKETEKISVLNYNENRVSVIVAPDKSYSFDPSVDGVIPCVIPMTLDEIRYANNTGAFKNGMLFFDPNREEDVYESLNIVNWKDILKNKDIENIIINPTYDGLTKLISIKDSAMFERIRTVYQKIKNEGTNDISVRVEQIIKTRYKELLNRQVNTSIVLTKKDVPEKVSSDEVDMLKEQNRSMHEQLEKMQKMMEQMMTNQKTELPITEEAKKMPGRPKKTQ
;
A
#
# COMPACT_ATOMS: atom_id res chain seq x y z
N MET A 1 9.09 27.64 24.20
CA MET A 1 10.12 27.27 25.21
C MET A 1 9.43 26.52 26.33
N ILE A 2 9.74 25.23 26.47
CA ILE A 2 9.12 24.32 27.46
C ILE A 2 9.69 24.62 28.85
N LYS A 3 8.84 24.69 29.88
CA LYS A 3 9.31 24.82 31.28
C LYS A 3 9.57 23.45 31.88
N GLU A 4 10.61 23.29 32.69
CA GLU A 4 11.00 21.98 33.27
C GLU A 4 9.89 21.33 34.12
N THR A 5 9.10 22.14 34.83
CA THR A 5 7.98 21.67 35.67
C THR A 5 6.70 21.41 34.91
N GLU A 6 6.67 21.75 33.62
CA GLU A 6 5.49 21.56 32.79
C GLU A 6 5.19 20.08 32.58
N LYS A 7 3.91 19.72 32.67
CA LYS A 7 3.44 18.38 32.36
C LYS A 7 3.09 18.27 30.88
N ILE A 8 3.81 17.41 30.19
CA ILE A 8 3.68 17.12 28.76
C ILE A 8 2.95 15.79 28.62
N SER A 9 1.91 15.77 27.79
CA SER A 9 1.17 14.56 27.48
C SER A 9 2.03 13.61 26.64
N VAL A 10 2.29 12.42 27.18
CA VAL A 10 2.95 11.32 26.47
C VAL A 10 1.89 10.30 26.06
N LEU A 11 1.94 9.88 24.80
CA LEU A 11 0.88 9.14 24.12
C LEU A 11 1.36 7.75 23.71
N ASN A 12 0.62 6.72 24.12
CA ASN A 12 0.80 5.34 23.65
C ASN A 12 -0.34 4.95 22.69
N TYR A 13 -0.02 4.86 21.40
CA TYR A 13 -0.93 4.36 20.36
C TYR A 13 -0.76 2.85 20.11
N ASN A 14 0.11 2.15 20.84
CA ASN A 14 0.31 0.72 20.61
C ASN A 14 -0.80 -0.09 21.27
N GLU A 15 -1.20 -1.18 20.61
CA GLU A 15 -2.15 -2.18 21.13
C GLU A 15 -1.52 -3.13 22.16
N ASN A 16 -0.27 -2.85 22.57
CA ASN A 16 0.40 -3.50 23.67
C ASN A 16 0.78 -2.49 24.75
N ARG A 17 0.96 -3.01 25.97
CA ARG A 17 1.47 -2.24 27.10
C ARG A 17 2.90 -1.77 26.77
N VAL A 18 3.16 -0.49 27.03
CA VAL A 18 4.50 0.09 26.93
C VAL A 18 4.91 0.56 28.32
N SER A 19 6.05 0.07 28.80
CA SER A 19 6.59 0.46 30.11
C SER A 19 7.93 1.17 29.92
N VAL A 20 8.10 2.27 30.63
CA VAL A 20 9.33 3.09 30.59
C VAL A 20 9.77 3.42 32.01
N ILE A 21 11.08 3.37 32.23
CA ILE A 21 11.69 3.88 33.45
C ILE A 21 11.87 5.38 33.24
N VAL A 22 11.46 6.18 34.23
CA VAL A 22 11.44 7.65 34.15
C VAL A 22 12.33 8.31 35.22
N ALA A 23 12.77 7.53 36.21
CA ALA A 23 13.82 7.84 37.18
C ALA A 23 14.33 6.52 37.79
N PRO A 24 15.45 6.49 38.56
CA PRO A 24 16.02 5.26 39.11
C PRO A 24 15.04 4.34 39.87
N ASP A 25 14.04 4.90 40.54
CA ASP A 25 13.03 4.22 41.35
C ASP A 25 11.59 4.41 40.83
N LYS A 26 11.45 4.98 39.62
CA LYS A 26 10.15 5.37 39.08
C LYS A 26 9.98 4.87 37.65
N SER A 27 8.84 4.25 37.39
CA SER A 27 8.44 3.81 36.06
C SER A 27 6.98 4.11 35.81
N TYR A 28 6.64 4.22 34.54
CA TYR A 28 5.27 4.31 34.06
C TYR A 28 4.96 3.14 33.14
N SER A 29 3.72 2.68 33.21
CA SER A 29 3.18 1.66 32.32
C SER A 29 1.93 2.20 31.66
N PHE A 30 2.02 2.41 30.36
CA PHE A 30 0.92 2.87 29.52
C PHE A 30 0.04 1.67 29.18
N ASP A 31 -1.26 1.79 29.43
CA ASP A 31 -2.19 0.78 28.99
C ASP A 31 -2.22 0.71 27.44
N PRO A 32 -2.57 -0.47 26.88
CA PRO A 32 -2.76 -0.61 25.44
C PRO A 32 -3.82 0.37 24.92
N SER A 33 -3.60 0.90 23.72
CA SER A 33 -4.67 1.47 22.91
C SER A 33 -5.60 0.36 22.44
N VAL A 34 -6.91 0.59 22.48
CA VAL A 34 -7.92 -0.41 22.09
C VAL A 34 -7.93 -0.62 20.57
N ASP A 35 -7.73 0.45 19.81
CA ASP A 35 -7.91 0.53 18.36
C ASP A 35 -6.68 1.05 17.61
N GLY A 36 -5.59 1.35 18.33
CA GLY A 36 -4.41 1.99 17.77
C GLY A 36 -4.64 3.45 17.34
N VAL A 37 -5.78 4.05 17.71
CA VAL A 37 -6.18 5.42 17.35
C VAL A 37 -6.35 6.28 18.60
N ILE A 38 -6.99 5.77 19.64
CA ILE A 38 -7.16 6.46 20.91
C ILE A 38 -5.99 6.10 21.83
N PRO A 39 -5.08 7.04 22.14
CA PRO A 39 -3.90 6.72 22.91
C PRO A 39 -4.21 6.61 24.41
N CYS A 40 -3.45 5.77 25.12
CA CYS A 40 -3.29 5.95 26.55
C CYS A 40 -2.38 7.17 26.80
N VAL A 41 -2.78 8.05 27.70
CA VAL A 41 -2.06 9.31 27.98
C VAL A 41 -1.56 9.32 29.41
N ILE A 42 -0.26 9.56 29.57
CA ILE A 42 0.35 9.82 30.88
C ILE A 42 1.09 11.16 30.83
N PRO A 43 0.78 12.11 31.72
CA PRO A 43 1.49 13.38 31.80
C PRO A 43 2.86 13.21 32.47
N MET A 44 3.93 13.65 31.81
CA MET A 44 5.32 13.53 32.27
C MET A 44 6.02 14.89 32.27
N THR A 45 7.01 15.10 33.16
CA THR A 45 7.91 16.26 33.08
C THR A 45 8.95 16.06 31.97
N LEU A 46 9.63 17.14 31.59
CA LEU A 46 10.72 17.05 30.60
C LEU A 46 11.86 16.14 31.09
N ASP A 47 12.19 16.15 32.39
CA ASP A 47 13.22 15.28 32.97
C ASP A 47 12.83 13.80 32.88
N GLU A 48 11.57 13.48 33.19
CA GLU A 48 11.03 12.13 33.09
C GLU A 48 11.07 11.63 31.63
N ILE A 49 10.74 12.50 30.67
CA ILE A 49 10.81 12.22 29.23
C ILE A 49 12.26 12.00 28.78
N ARG A 50 13.19 12.86 29.22
CA ARG A 50 14.62 12.72 28.92
C ARG A 50 15.16 11.39 29.44
N TYR A 51 14.82 11.04 30.68
CA TYR A 51 15.22 9.77 31.26
C TYR A 51 14.65 8.58 30.49
N ALA A 52 13.36 8.61 30.17
CA ALA A 52 12.71 7.57 29.37
C ALA A 52 13.29 7.45 27.95
N ASN A 53 13.82 8.53 27.39
CA ASN A 53 14.44 8.50 26.07
C ASN A 53 15.79 7.74 26.04
N ASN A 54 16.42 7.50 27.18
CA ASN A 54 17.66 6.71 27.25
C ASN A 54 17.49 5.28 26.69
N THR A 55 16.28 4.71 26.84
CA THR A 55 15.93 3.39 26.27
C THR A 55 15.32 3.49 24.88
N GLY A 56 15.18 4.69 24.32
CA GLY A 56 14.69 4.91 22.96
C GLY A 56 13.18 4.95 22.79
N ALA A 57 12.42 5.14 23.87
CA ALA A 57 10.95 5.12 23.82
C ALA A 57 10.36 6.06 22.73
N PHE A 58 10.96 7.24 22.55
CA PHE A 58 10.48 8.23 21.57
C PHE A 58 11.15 8.06 20.21
N LYS A 59 12.48 7.95 20.17
CA LYS A 59 13.23 7.80 18.90
C LYS A 59 12.84 6.55 18.10
N ASN A 60 12.40 5.49 18.77
CA ASN A 60 11.97 4.24 18.14
C ASN A 60 10.46 4.24 17.81
N GLY A 61 9.74 5.33 18.12
CA GLY A 61 8.30 5.48 17.86
C GLY A 61 7.40 4.59 18.73
N MET A 62 7.82 4.25 19.95
CA MET A 62 6.93 3.56 20.90
C MET A 62 5.98 4.54 21.56
N LEU A 63 6.47 5.72 21.93
CA LEU A 63 5.68 6.79 22.54
C LEU A 63 5.79 8.07 21.72
N PHE A 64 4.72 8.85 21.72
CA PHE A 64 4.59 10.09 20.95
C PHE A 64 4.14 11.25 21.86
N PHE A 65 4.15 12.46 21.30
CA PHE A 65 3.67 13.67 21.96
C PHE A 65 2.45 14.23 21.23
N ASP A 66 1.80 15.20 21.86
CA ASP A 66 0.74 15.99 21.21
C ASP A 66 1.30 16.65 19.93
N PRO A 67 0.63 16.51 18.75
CA PRO A 67 1.09 17.10 17.49
C PRO A 67 1.34 18.62 17.56
N ASN A 68 0.62 19.34 18.42
CA ASN A 68 0.80 20.79 18.58
C ASN A 68 2.09 21.14 19.34
N ARG A 69 2.75 20.15 19.93
CA ARG A 69 3.90 20.32 20.82
C ARG A 69 5.08 19.42 20.49
N GLU A 70 4.90 18.45 19.60
CA GLU A 70 5.88 17.39 19.37
C GLU A 70 7.22 17.94 18.86
N GLU A 71 7.21 18.96 18.00
CA GLU A 71 8.42 19.61 17.48
C GLU A 71 9.30 20.17 18.61
N ASP A 72 8.74 21.04 19.46
CA ASP A 72 9.44 21.62 20.62
C ASP A 72 10.03 20.53 21.53
N VAL A 73 9.28 19.45 21.76
CA VAL A 73 9.72 18.35 22.63
C VAL A 73 10.84 17.56 21.97
N TYR A 74 10.69 17.15 20.70
CA TYR A 74 11.73 16.40 19.98
C TYR A 74 13.03 17.20 19.83
N GLU A 75 12.95 18.49 19.56
CA GLU A 75 14.10 19.39 19.54
C GLU A 75 14.81 19.42 20.91
N SER A 76 14.04 19.54 22.00
CA SER A 76 14.60 19.53 23.36
C SER A 76 15.27 18.20 23.76
N LEU A 77 14.96 17.11 23.05
CA LEU A 77 15.55 15.78 23.19
C LEU A 77 16.71 15.54 22.20
N ASN A 78 17.05 16.51 21.36
CA ASN A 78 18.02 16.40 20.27
C ASN A 78 17.68 15.28 19.26
N ILE A 79 16.40 15.04 19.00
CA ILE A 79 15.93 14.07 18.01
C ILE A 79 15.66 14.82 16.70
N VAL A 80 16.67 14.88 15.83
CA VAL A 80 16.63 15.70 14.60
C VAL A 80 15.66 15.12 13.54
N ASN A 81 15.65 13.81 13.35
CA ASN A 81 14.86 13.15 12.30
C ASN A 81 13.49 12.68 12.81
N TRP A 82 12.87 13.46 13.69
CA TRP A 82 11.62 13.05 14.35
C TRP A 82 10.46 12.85 13.36
N LYS A 83 10.46 13.59 12.24
CA LYS A 83 9.48 13.47 11.15
C LYS A 83 9.53 12.13 10.42
N ASP A 84 10.63 11.38 10.55
CA ASP A 84 10.78 10.05 9.97
C ASP A 84 10.38 8.91 10.93
N ILE A 85 10.00 9.24 12.17
CA ILE A 85 9.55 8.24 13.15
C ILE A 85 8.19 7.70 12.70
N LEU A 86 8.14 6.42 12.36
CA LEU A 86 6.93 5.78 11.85
C LEU A 86 5.93 5.45 12.98
N LYS A 87 4.68 5.90 12.81
CA LYS A 87 3.53 5.43 13.59
C LYS A 87 3.07 4.07 13.07
N ASN A 88 2.29 3.34 13.87
CA ASN A 88 1.81 2.01 13.49
C ASN A 88 0.97 2.03 12.21
N LYS A 89 0.14 3.06 12.02
CA LYS A 89 -0.63 3.28 10.78
C LYS A 89 0.24 3.55 9.56
N ASP A 90 1.36 4.26 9.74
CA ASP A 90 2.30 4.51 8.64
C ASP A 90 2.95 3.19 8.20
N ILE A 91 3.36 2.36 9.17
CA ILE A 91 3.91 1.02 8.91
C ILE A 91 2.90 0.15 8.19
N GLU A 92 1.66 0.10 8.67
CA GLU A 92 0.57 -0.65 8.07
C GLU A 92 0.34 -0.23 6.61
N ASN A 93 0.26 1.08 6.36
CA ASN A 93 0.09 1.61 5.02
C ASN A 93 1.28 1.27 4.10
N ILE A 94 2.51 1.29 4.60
CA ILE A 94 3.68 0.89 3.78
C ILE A 94 3.61 -0.61 3.43
N ILE A 95 3.08 -1.46 4.32
CA ILE A 95 2.98 -2.91 4.07
C ILE A 95 1.88 -3.22 3.07
N ILE A 96 0.70 -2.59 3.22
CA ILE A 96 -0.48 -2.83 2.37
C ILE A 96 -0.34 -2.11 1.02
N ASN A 97 0.17 -0.88 1.05
CA ASN A 97 0.35 -0.01 -0.11
C ASN A 97 1.83 0.34 -0.26
N PRO A 98 2.70 -0.64 -0.58
CA PRO A 98 4.13 -0.41 -0.69
C PRO A 98 4.43 0.68 -1.72
N THR A 99 5.30 1.59 -1.33
CA THR A 99 5.92 2.59 -2.20
C THR A 99 7.43 2.45 -2.08
N TYR A 100 8.16 2.94 -3.09
CA TYR A 100 9.63 2.88 -3.05
C TYR A 100 10.18 3.59 -1.81
N ASP A 101 9.68 4.80 -1.53
CA ASP A 101 10.09 5.60 -0.38
C ASP A 101 9.70 4.95 0.94
N GLY A 102 8.49 4.40 1.03
CA GLY A 102 8.02 3.68 2.21
C GLY A 102 8.87 2.46 2.53
N LEU A 103 9.15 1.61 1.53
CA LEU A 103 10.02 0.45 1.70
C LEU A 103 11.46 0.86 2.03
N THR A 104 11.96 1.95 1.45
CA THR A 104 13.27 2.51 1.77
C THR A 104 13.35 2.92 3.24
N LYS A 105 12.31 3.60 3.74
CA LYS A 105 12.19 3.95 5.17
C LYS A 105 12.22 2.70 6.05
N LEU A 106 11.47 1.65 5.71
CA LEU A 106 11.48 0.40 6.48
C LEU A 106 12.86 -0.25 6.55
N ILE A 107 13.55 -0.43 5.41
CA ILE A 107 14.85 -1.11 5.40
C ILE A 107 15.97 -0.28 6.02
N SER A 108 15.82 1.05 6.07
CA SER A 108 16.78 1.97 6.68
C SER A 108 16.86 1.85 8.21
N ILE A 109 15.87 1.21 8.84
CA ILE A 109 15.83 1.03 10.29
C ILE A 109 16.96 0.11 10.74
N LYS A 110 17.73 0.61 11.72
CA LYS A 110 18.94 -0.03 12.25
C LYS A 110 18.73 -0.72 13.59
N ASP A 111 17.68 -0.34 14.31
CA ASP A 111 17.37 -0.84 15.64
C ASP A 111 16.48 -2.08 15.55
N SER A 112 16.89 -3.17 16.19
CA SER A 112 16.17 -4.45 16.13
C SER A 112 14.82 -4.38 16.85
N ALA A 113 14.72 -3.65 17.97
CA ALA A 113 13.47 -3.50 18.70
C ALA A 113 12.46 -2.64 17.93
N MET A 114 12.92 -1.58 17.26
CA MET A 114 12.10 -0.81 16.32
C MET A 114 11.62 -1.69 15.16
N PHE A 115 12.49 -2.55 14.62
CA PHE A 115 12.10 -3.43 13.52
C PHE A 115 11.12 -4.54 13.95
N GLU A 116 11.17 -4.98 15.21
CA GLU A 116 10.15 -5.88 15.75
C GLU A 116 8.75 -5.27 15.70
N ARG A 117 8.58 -3.95 15.89
CA ARG A 117 7.27 -3.29 15.69
C ARG A 117 6.73 -3.52 14.28
N ILE A 118 7.59 -3.41 13.26
CA ILE A 118 7.21 -3.65 11.87
C ILE A 118 6.76 -5.10 11.68
N ARG A 119 7.50 -6.03 12.27
CA ARG A 119 7.18 -7.45 12.23
C ARG A 119 5.84 -7.75 12.92
N THR A 120 5.56 -7.11 14.06
CA THR A 120 4.27 -7.24 14.76
C THR A 120 3.12 -6.73 13.90
N VAL A 121 3.23 -5.55 13.30
CA VAL A 121 2.21 -5.00 12.40
C VAL A 121 2.00 -5.91 11.19
N TYR A 122 3.08 -6.37 10.55
CA TYR A 122 3.02 -7.33 9.45
C TYR A 122 2.28 -8.63 9.85
N GLN A 123 2.60 -9.19 11.02
CA GLN A 123 1.95 -10.41 11.49
C GLN A 123 0.48 -10.20 11.81
N LYS A 124 0.11 -9.03 12.34
CA LYS A 124 -1.28 -8.65 12.59
C LYS A 124 -2.08 -8.64 11.28
N ILE A 125 -1.63 -7.90 10.27
CA ILE A 125 -2.29 -7.82 8.95
C ILE A 125 -2.43 -9.23 8.34
N LYS A 126 -1.38 -10.04 8.43
CA LYS A 126 -1.40 -11.43 7.93
C LYS A 126 -2.43 -12.31 8.63
N ASN A 127 -2.60 -12.14 9.94
CA ASN A 127 -3.55 -12.91 10.73
C ASN A 127 -5.01 -12.46 10.50
N GLU A 128 -5.23 -11.17 10.24
CA GLU A 128 -6.55 -10.64 9.90
C GLU A 128 -7.06 -11.18 8.56
N GLY A 129 -6.15 -11.42 7.61
CA GLY A 129 -6.48 -12.04 6.33
C GLY A 129 -7.37 -11.19 5.41
N THR A 130 -7.55 -9.90 5.74
CA THR A 130 -8.37 -8.94 4.98
C THR A 130 -7.62 -8.31 3.82
N ASN A 131 -6.28 -8.32 3.86
CA ASN A 131 -5.44 -7.62 2.89
C ASN A 131 -4.40 -8.58 2.29
N ASP A 132 -4.30 -8.56 0.96
CA ASP A 132 -3.26 -9.30 0.24
C ASP A 132 -1.91 -8.57 0.35
N ILE A 133 -0.97 -9.18 1.07
CA ILE A 133 0.39 -8.65 1.18
C ILE A 133 1.22 -9.21 0.03
N SER A 134 1.92 -8.32 -0.69
CA SER A 134 2.87 -8.74 -1.73
C SER A 134 3.94 -9.67 -1.14
N VAL A 135 4.15 -10.83 -1.78
CA VAL A 135 5.18 -11.81 -1.42
C VAL A 135 6.57 -11.16 -1.35
N ARG A 136 6.81 -10.14 -2.20
CA ARG A 136 8.08 -9.42 -2.24
C ARG A 136 8.28 -8.55 -1.00
N VAL A 137 7.23 -7.86 -0.55
CA VAL A 137 7.24 -7.08 0.71
C VAL A 137 7.49 -7.99 1.91
N GLU A 138 6.83 -9.16 1.95
CA GLU A 138 7.08 -10.17 2.99
C GLU A 138 8.55 -10.63 2.99
N GLN A 139 9.14 -10.89 1.82
CA GLN A 139 10.55 -11.26 1.70
C GLN A 139 11.48 -10.15 2.20
N ILE A 140 11.21 -8.88 1.85
CA ILE A 140 12.00 -7.73 2.30
C ILE A 140 11.98 -7.64 3.83
N ILE A 141 10.80 -7.68 4.45
CA ILE A 141 10.65 -7.60 5.91
C ILE A 141 11.39 -8.74 6.59
N LYS A 142 11.20 -9.99 6.14
CA LYS A 142 11.87 -11.16 6.69
C LYS A 142 13.39 -11.10 6.54
N THR A 143 13.86 -10.62 5.40
CA THR A 143 15.30 -10.51 5.11
C THR A 143 15.92 -9.46 6.00
N ARG A 144 15.30 -8.27 6.08
CA ARG A 144 15.82 -7.18 6.91
C ARG A 144 15.85 -7.54 8.39
N TYR A 145 14.80 -8.24 8.87
CA TYR A 145 14.79 -8.77 10.23
C TYR A 145 15.96 -9.73 10.50
N LYS A 146 16.23 -10.66 9.57
CA LYS A 146 17.38 -11.58 9.69
C LYS A 146 18.73 -10.85 9.68
N GLU A 147 18.89 -9.83 8.85
CA GLU A 147 20.10 -8.99 8.85
C GLU A 147 20.32 -8.38 10.25
N LEU A 148 19.29 -7.79 10.84
CA LEU A 148 19.36 -7.19 12.18
C LEU A 148 19.68 -8.22 13.27
N LEU A 149 19.08 -9.41 13.23
CA LEU A 149 19.41 -10.51 14.14
C LEU A 149 20.87 -10.97 14.01
N ASN A 150 21.40 -10.97 12.79
CA ASN A 150 22.80 -11.27 12.48
C ASN A 150 23.75 -10.09 12.76
N ARG A 151 23.27 -9.04 13.45
CA ARG A 151 24.02 -7.82 13.78
C ARG A 151 24.49 -7.02 12.55
N GLN A 152 23.84 -7.21 11.39
CA GLN A 152 24.07 -6.44 10.17
C GLN A 152 23.24 -5.14 10.21
N VAL A 153 23.84 -4.12 10.82
CA VAL A 153 23.22 -2.81 11.04
C VAL A 153 22.87 -2.12 9.71
N ASN A 154 23.73 -2.21 8.70
CA ASN A 154 23.46 -1.69 7.37
C ASN A 154 22.86 -2.78 6.50
N THR A 155 21.78 -2.46 5.77
CA THR A 155 21.10 -3.43 4.92
C THR A 155 21.88 -3.72 3.64
N SER A 156 21.83 -4.97 3.19
CA SER A 156 22.30 -5.40 1.86
C SER A 156 21.17 -5.44 0.83
N ILE A 157 19.94 -5.14 1.25
CA ILE A 157 18.76 -5.12 0.39
C ILE A 157 18.85 -3.92 -0.55
N VAL A 158 18.85 -4.19 -1.85
CA VAL A 158 18.78 -3.17 -2.90
C VAL A 158 17.38 -3.19 -3.49
N LEU A 159 16.61 -2.12 -3.26
CA LEU A 159 15.27 -1.97 -3.83
C LEU A 159 15.35 -1.58 -5.30
N THR A 160 14.56 -2.27 -6.12
CA THR A 160 14.34 -2.00 -7.54
C THR A 160 12.88 -1.62 -7.78
N LYS A 161 12.56 -1.06 -8.95
CA LYS A 161 11.17 -0.70 -9.29
C LYS A 161 10.21 -1.90 -9.24
N LYS A 162 10.71 -3.13 -9.45
CA LYS A 162 9.92 -4.37 -9.39
C LYS A 162 9.55 -4.79 -7.96
N ASP A 163 10.19 -4.22 -6.95
CA ASP A 163 9.88 -4.47 -5.54
C ASP A 163 8.59 -3.78 -5.11
N VAL A 164 8.16 -2.77 -5.86
CA VAL A 164 6.90 -2.07 -5.69
C VAL A 164 5.91 -2.65 -6.70
N PRO A 165 4.80 -3.28 -6.28
CA PRO A 165 3.77 -3.70 -7.21
C PRO A 165 3.25 -2.48 -7.97
N GLU A 166 3.22 -2.57 -9.30
CA GLU A 166 2.53 -1.59 -10.13
C GLU A 166 1.05 -1.61 -9.75
N LYS A 167 0.59 -0.51 -9.15
CA LYS A 167 -0.84 -0.29 -8.96
C LYS A 167 -1.41 0.01 -10.33
N VAL A 168 -2.10 -0.95 -10.93
CA VAL A 168 -3.00 -0.65 -12.05
C VAL A 168 -3.99 0.38 -11.52
N SER A 169 -3.97 1.59 -12.06
CA SER A 169 -4.85 2.66 -11.54
C SER A 169 -6.30 2.30 -11.85
N SER A 170 -7.25 2.66 -10.98
CA SER A 170 -8.67 2.49 -11.31
C SER A 170 -9.03 3.20 -12.60
N ASP A 171 -8.35 4.32 -12.88
CA ASP A 171 -8.55 5.12 -14.07
C ASP A 171 -8.10 4.38 -15.34
N GLU A 172 -7.00 3.63 -15.30
CA GLU A 172 -6.59 2.75 -16.40
C GLU A 172 -7.60 1.62 -16.62
N VAL A 173 -8.15 1.05 -15.54
CA VAL A 173 -9.18 0.02 -15.63
C VAL A 173 -10.48 0.58 -16.22
N ASP A 174 -10.89 1.78 -15.83
CA ASP A 174 -12.10 2.42 -16.32
C ASP A 174 -11.93 2.91 -17.77
N MET A 175 -10.74 3.41 -18.14
CA MET A 175 -10.39 3.69 -19.53
C MET A 175 -10.39 2.42 -20.40
N LEU A 176 -9.86 1.30 -19.90
CA LEU A 176 -9.89 0.02 -20.60
C LEU A 176 -11.31 -0.52 -20.77
N LYS A 177 -12.18 -0.35 -19.77
CA LYS A 177 -13.61 -0.69 -19.89
C LYS A 177 -14.30 0.14 -20.98
N GLU A 178 -14.03 1.44 -21.03
CA GLU A 178 -14.59 2.33 -22.05
C GLU A 178 -14.08 1.99 -23.46
N GLN A 179 -12.79 1.69 -23.60
CA GLN A 179 -12.23 1.21 -24.87
C GLN A 179 -12.86 -0.10 -25.33
N ASN A 180 -13.05 -1.07 -24.42
CA ASN A 180 -13.71 -2.34 -24.75
C ASN A 180 -15.18 -2.13 -25.15
N ARG A 181 -15.89 -1.21 -24.50
CA ARG A 181 -17.27 -0.85 -24.86
C ARG A 181 -17.35 -0.26 -26.27
N SER A 182 -16.50 0.72 -26.57
CA SER A 182 -16.41 1.33 -27.90
C SER A 182 -16.08 0.28 -28.97
N MET A 183 -15.18 -0.67 -28.67
CA MET A 183 -14.82 -1.74 -29.60
C MET A 183 -15.99 -2.69 -29.86
N HIS A 184 -16.75 -3.06 -28.82
CA HIS A 184 -17.96 -3.87 -28.99
C HIS A 184 -19.03 -3.17 -29.84
N GLU A 185 -19.25 -1.88 -29.63
CA GLU A 185 -20.20 -1.09 -30.44
C GLU A 185 -19.78 -1.00 -31.91
N GLN A 186 -18.48 -0.91 -32.19
CA GLN A 186 -17.95 -0.93 -33.56
C GLN A 186 -18.13 -2.30 -34.22
N LEU A 187 -17.90 -3.40 -33.47
CA LEU A 187 -18.12 -4.76 -33.96
C LEU A 187 -19.60 -5.03 -34.29
N GLU A 188 -20.53 -4.58 -33.44
CA GLU A 188 -21.96 -4.71 -33.72
C GLU A 188 -22.39 -3.91 -34.96
N LYS A 189 -21.85 -2.70 -35.14
CA LYS A 189 -22.11 -1.90 -36.34
C LYS A 189 -21.56 -2.58 -37.60
N MET A 190 -20.36 -3.15 -37.54
CA MET A 190 -19.80 -3.93 -38.65
C MET A 190 -20.64 -5.17 -38.97
N GLN A 191 -21.11 -5.91 -37.95
CA GLN A 191 -21.99 -7.07 -38.15
C GLN A 191 -23.30 -6.67 -38.84
N LYS A 192 -23.97 -5.60 -38.38
CA LYS A 192 -25.19 -5.09 -39.02
C LYS A 192 -24.95 -4.61 -40.46
N MET A 193 -23.83 -3.96 -40.72
CA MET A 193 -23.47 -3.52 -42.08
C MET A 193 -23.19 -4.70 -43.01
N MET A 194 -22.56 -5.76 -42.49
CA MET A 194 -22.31 -7.01 -43.21
C MET A 194 -23.63 -7.76 -43.52
N GLU A 195 -24.56 -7.82 -42.56
CA GLU A 195 -25.90 -8.37 -42.75
C GLU A 195 -26.72 -7.58 -43.79
N GLN A 196 -26.61 -6.26 -43.79
CA GLN A 196 -27.26 -5.38 -44.78
C GLN A 196 -26.67 -5.55 -46.18
N MET A 197 -25.35 -5.72 -46.33
CA MET A 197 -24.74 -6.04 -47.62
C MET A 197 -25.15 -7.41 -48.15
N MET A 198 -25.24 -8.42 -47.27
CA MET A 198 -25.66 -9.77 -47.62
C MET A 198 -27.15 -9.87 -47.99
N THR A 199 -27.99 -8.99 -47.45
CA THR A 199 -29.43 -8.90 -47.78
C THR A 199 -29.67 -8.07 -49.05
N ASN A 200 -28.91 -7.01 -49.29
CA ASN A 200 -29.02 -6.20 -50.51
C ASN A 200 -28.52 -6.92 -51.78
N GLN A 201 -27.66 -7.94 -51.67
CA GLN A 201 -27.30 -8.80 -52.81
C GLN A 201 -28.39 -9.82 -53.22
N LYS A 202 -29.45 -10.00 -52.42
CA LYS A 202 -30.55 -10.94 -52.72
C LYS A 202 -31.73 -10.32 -53.48
N THR A 203 -31.68 -9.04 -53.84
CA THR A 203 -32.87 -8.33 -54.33
C THR A 203 -32.60 -7.45 -55.56
N GLU A 204 -32.14 -8.06 -56.66
CA GLU A 204 -32.35 -7.53 -58.02
C GLU A 204 -32.97 -8.61 -58.94
N LEU A 205 -34.31 -8.67 -58.81
CA LEU A 205 -35.42 -8.96 -59.75
C LEU A 205 -35.42 -10.14 -60.78
N PRO A 206 -36.55 -10.90 -60.84
CA PRO A 206 -36.93 -11.81 -61.91
C PRO A 206 -37.95 -11.19 -62.91
N ILE A 207 -37.85 -11.48 -64.22
CA ILE A 207 -38.92 -11.20 -65.21
C ILE A 207 -39.04 -12.32 -66.27
N THR A 208 -40.17 -13.03 -66.16
CA THR A 208 -41.07 -13.70 -67.14
C THR A 208 -40.62 -14.77 -68.15
N GLU A 209 -41.39 -15.86 -68.11
CA GLU A 209 -41.60 -16.89 -69.14
C GLU A 209 -42.14 -16.29 -70.46
N GLU A 210 -41.65 -16.78 -71.60
CA GLU A 210 -42.49 -16.96 -72.80
C GLU A 210 -41.98 -18.13 -73.66
N ALA A 211 -42.94 -18.86 -74.21
CA ALA A 211 -42.79 -20.20 -74.73
C ALA A 211 -42.42 -20.27 -76.24
N LYS A 212 -41.75 -21.38 -76.60
CA LYS A 212 -41.74 -22.08 -77.90
C LYS A 212 -41.18 -21.35 -79.13
N LYS A 213 -40.09 -21.92 -79.69
CA LYS A 213 -40.07 -22.69 -80.96
C LYS A 213 -38.70 -23.35 -81.17
N MET A 214 -38.67 -24.69 -81.26
CA MET A 214 -37.60 -25.40 -81.98
C MET A 214 -37.81 -25.22 -83.49
N PRO A 215 -36.74 -25.18 -84.29
CA PRO A 215 -36.38 -26.36 -85.09
C PRO A 215 -34.87 -26.65 -85.13
N GLY A 216 -34.51 -27.93 -85.31
CA GLY A 216 -33.13 -28.44 -85.50
C GLY A 216 -32.40 -27.80 -86.68
N ARG A 217 -31.12 -28.04 -87.00
CA ARG A 217 -30.17 -29.17 -86.94
C ARG A 217 -28.87 -28.65 -87.66
N PRO A 218 -27.67 -29.28 -87.71
CA PRO A 218 -27.11 -30.47 -87.05
C PRO A 218 -25.76 -30.22 -86.30
N LYS A 219 -25.34 -31.24 -85.52
CA LYS A 219 -23.94 -31.53 -85.18
C LYS A 219 -23.07 -31.80 -86.42
N LYS A 220 -21.79 -31.40 -86.38
CA LYS A 220 -20.61 -32.18 -86.83
C LYS A 220 -19.33 -31.49 -86.30
N THR A 221 -18.69 -32.07 -85.29
CA THR A 221 -17.42 -32.82 -85.33
C THR A 221 -16.18 -31.98 -85.66
N GLN A 222 -15.26 -31.88 -84.69
CA GLN A 222 -13.92 -32.48 -84.77
C GLN A 222 -13.56 -33.01 -83.39
#